data_AF-A0A2G9R7C7-F1
#
_entry.id   AF-A0A2G9R7C7-F1
#
_cell.length_a   1.000
_cell.length_b   1.000
_cell.length_c   1.000
_cell.angle_alpha   90.00
_cell.angle_beta   90.00
_cell.angle_gamma   90.00
#
_symmetry.space_group_name_H-M   'P 1'
#
loop_
_entity.id
_entity.type
_entity.pdbx_description
1 polymer ?
#
loop_
_entity_poly.entity_id
_entity_poly.type
_entity_poly.pdbx_seq_one_letter_code
_entity_poly.pdbx_strand_id
1 'polypeptide(L)'
;LSADIQLDSQKSRVFRRTLFTDSLQPSKKITMESQSNLQQTCTNIEAKLRGDNEFKDKLSPIVVSVNFSLNTAPSSSVLPPIINGNTFLQEQIHILLDCGEDNICIPDLQLKANWGKDPLVIGADNLVQIHFDAGNLGEGAYEAELHATLPPGAHYMQILGEAEEKILCTPRKANDTELVVCELGNPMKNGA
;
A
#
# COMPACT_ATOMS: atom_id res chain seq x y z
N LEU A 1 22.73 -0.75 -13.73
CA LEU A 1 21.67 -1.35 -12.87
C LEU A 1 20.59 -1.92 -13.79
N SER A 2 19.88 -2.97 -13.40
CA SER A 2 18.68 -3.45 -14.10
C SER A 2 17.47 -3.33 -13.18
N ALA A 3 16.33 -2.90 -13.71
CA ALA A 3 15.05 -2.92 -13.01
C ALA A 3 14.09 -3.86 -13.73
N ASP A 4 13.55 -4.85 -13.02
CA ASP A 4 12.51 -5.75 -13.50
C ASP A 4 11.16 -5.27 -12.94
N ILE A 5 10.26 -4.88 -13.84
CA ILE A 5 9.01 -4.21 -13.51
C ILE A 5 7.87 -5.14 -13.89
N GLN A 6 6.99 -5.41 -12.92
CA GLN A 6 5.81 -6.25 -13.12
C GLN A 6 4.54 -5.46 -12.80
N LEU A 7 3.64 -5.41 -13.77
CA LEU A 7 2.31 -4.85 -13.63
C LEU A 7 1.34 -5.95 -13.18
N ASP A 8 0.40 -5.59 -12.30
CA ASP A 8 -0.63 -6.48 -11.73
C ASP A 8 -0.02 -7.77 -11.13
N SER A 9 1.05 -7.61 -10.34
CA SER A 9 1.94 -8.71 -9.91
C SER A 9 1.26 -9.73 -8.98
N GLN A 10 0.22 -9.32 -8.25
CA GLN A 10 -0.60 -10.22 -7.43
C GLN A 10 -1.57 -11.08 -8.24
N LYS A 11 -1.83 -10.75 -9.52
CA LYS A 11 -2.64 -11.59 -10.41
C LYS A 11 -1.77 -12.61 -11.13
N SER A 12 -2.36 -13.78 -11.37
CA SER A 12 -1.72 -14.78 -12.22
C SER A 12 -1.50 -14.21 -13.62
N ARG A 13 -0.45 -14.70 -14.32
CA ARG A 13 0.02 -14.12 -15.58
C ARG A 13 -1.08 -13.93 -16.65
N VAL A 14 -2.09 -14.79 -16.67
CA VAL A 14 -3.19 -14.77 -17.66
C VAL A 14 -4.25 -13.71 -17.31
N PHE A 15 -4.46 -13.45 -16.02
CA PHE A 15 -5.48 -12.53 -15.51
C PHE A 15 -4.94 -11.12 -15.23
N ARG A 16 -3.70 -10.82 -15.61
CA ARG A 16 -3.13 -9.48 -15.49
C ARG A 16 -3.90 -8.50 -16.36
N ARG A 17 -4.39 -7.44 -15.74
CA ARG A 17 -5.28 -6.44 -16.34
C ARG A 17 -4.55 -5.30 -17.03
N THR A 18 -3.27 -5.12 -16.71
CA THR A 18 -2.41 -4.04 -17.23
C THR A 18 -1.26 -4.56 -18.06
N LEU A 19 -0.86 -3.78 -19.06
CA LEU A 19 0.19 -4.10 -20.02
C LEU A 19 1.01 -2.84 -20.32
N PHE A 20 2.31 -2.98 -20.58
CA PHE A 20 3.11 -1.87 -21.11
C PHE A 20 2.64 -1.49 -22.51
N THR A 21 2.60 -0.20 -22.82
CA THR A 21 2.08 0.31 -24.10
C THR A 21 2.92 -0.15 -25.29
N ASP A 22 4.23 -0.26 -25.11
CA ASP A 22 5.20 -0.60 -26.17
C ASP A 22 5.31 -2.10 -26.46
N SER A 23 5.42 -2.92 -25.41
CA SER A 23 5.65 -4.37 -25.55
C SER A 23 4.36 -5.20 -25.48
N LEU A 24 3.26 -4.61 -25.01
CA LEU A 24 2.00 -5.32 -24.72
C LEU A 24 2.19 -6.52 -23.79
N GLN A 25 3.22 -6.48 -22.95
CA GLN A 25 3.50 -7.48 -21.92
C GLN A 25 3.23 -6.91 -20.53
N PRO A 26 2.92 -7.76 -19.53
CA PRO A 26 2.74 -7.31 -18.15
C PRO A 26 4.06 -7.21 -17.36
N SER A 27 5.19 -7.51 -17.99
CA SER A 27 6.52 -7.48 -17.39
C SER A 27 7.53 -6.86 -18.34
N LYS A 28 8.42 -6.02 -17.83
CA LYS A 28 9.45 -5.34 -18.61
C LYS A 28 10.72 -5.20 -17.78
N LYS A 29 11.86 -5.50 -18.41
CA LYS A 29 13.17 -5.29 -17.81
C LYS A 29 13.84 -4.11 -18.51
N ILE A 30 14.31 -3.14 -17.73
CA ILE A 30 15.05 -1.97 -18.23
C ILE A 30 16.44 -1.93 -17.63
N THR A 31 17.39 -1.37 -18.39
CA THR A 31 18.72 -1.07 -17.88
C THR A 31 18.76 0.41 -17.51
N MET A 32 19.31 0.70 -16.34
CA MET A 32 19.48 2.05 -15.81
C MET A 32 20.96 2.32 -15.62
N GLU A 33 21.38 3.50 -16.08
CA GLU A 33 22.73 4.00 -15.88
C GLU A 33 22.83 4.61 -14.48
N SER A 34 23.83 4.18 -13.70
CA SER A 34 24.09 4.77 -12.39
C SER A 34 25.04 5.94 -12.60
N GLN A 35 24.57 7.17 -12.38
CA GLN A 35 25.44 8.34 -12.39
C GLN A 35 26.20 8.43 -11.06
N SER A 36 27.47 8.83 -11.11
CA SER A 36 28.36 8.91 -9.93
C SER A 36 28.04 10.08 -9.00
N ASN A 37 27.31 11.07 -9.49
CA ASN A 37 26.84 12.20 -8.70
C ASN A 37 25.53 11.79 -8.06
N LEU A 38 25.36 12.04 -6.76
CA LEU A 38 24.21 11.72 -5.89
C LEU A 38 22.83 12.24 -6.37
N GLN A 39 22.64 12.53 -7.66
CA GLN A 39 21.40 12.92 -8.28
C GLN A 39 20.49 11.71 -8.51
N GLN A 40 19.23 11.84 -8.09
CA GLN A 40 18.20 10.86 -8.34
C GLN A 40 17.91 10.76 -9.84
N THR A 41 17.96 9.54 -10.38
CA THR A 41 17.61 9.26 -11.78
C THR A 41 16.21 8.65 -11.84
N CYS A 42 15.30 9.25 -12.61
CA CYS A 42 13.94 8.77 -12.81
C CYS A 42 13.72 8.34 -14.27
N THR A 43 12.90 7.32 -14.49
CA THR A 43 12.52 6.87 -15.83
C THR A 43 11.01 6.71 -15.88
N ASN A 44 10.38 7.40 -16.83
CA ASN A 44 8.95 7.30 -17.04
C ASN A 44 8.64 6.11 -17.94
N ILE A 45 7.64 5.32 -17.56
CA ILE A 45 7.17 4.16 -18.31
C ILE A 45 5.66 4.22 -18.36
N GLU A 46 5.12 4.02 -19.56
CA GLU A 46 3.69 4.07 -19.79
C GLU A 46 3.10 2.66 -19.85
N ALA A 47 1.96 2.51 -19.20
CA ALA A 47 1.18 1.29 -19.17
C ALA A 47 -0.28 1.61 -19.47
N LYS A 48 -0.99 0.62 -19.99
CA LYS A 48 -2.43 0.70 -20.27
C LYS A 48 -3.19 -0.39 -19.52
N LEU A 49 -4.43 -0.08 -19.18
CA LEU A 49 -5.42 -1.06 -18.77
C LEU A 49 -5.97 -1.77 -20.02
N ARG A 50 -6.31 -3.05 -19.90
CA ARG A 50 -7.08 -3.76 -20.92
C ARG A 50 -8.48 -3.17 -21.04
N GLY A 51 -9.20 -3.48 -22.13
CA GLY A 51 -10.57 -3.05 -22.31
C GLY A 51 -11.49 -3.63 -21.23
N ASP A 52 -12.57 -2.92 -20.91
CA ASP A 52 -13.52 -3.27 -19.83
C ASP A 52 -14.11 -4.68 -19.95
N ASN A 53 -14.21 -5.22 -21.16
CA ASN A 53 -14.79 -6.54 -21.42
C ASN A 53 -13.75 -7.69 -21.31
N GLU A 54 -12.47 -7.37 -21.14
CA GLU A 54 -11.37 -8.36 -21.11
C GLU A 54 -11.10 -8.92 -19.71
N PHE A 55 -11.64 -8.30 -18.67
CA PHE A 55 -11.50 -8.76 -17.29
C PHE A 55 -12.74 -8.39 -16.45
N LYS A 56 -13.07 -9.22 -15.47
CA LYS A 56 -14.24 -8.99 -14.60
C LYS A 56 -13.90 -8.26 -13.31
N ASP A 57 -12.67 -8.41 -12.85
CA ASP A 57 -12.24 -7.93 -11.55
C ASP A 57 -11.79 -6.46 -11.62
N LYS A 58 -12.68 -5.58 -11.17
CA LYS A 58 -12.45 -4.14 -11.07
C LYS A 58 -12.17 -3.69 -9.63
N LEU A 59 -12.32 -4.58 -8.64
CA LEU A 59 -12.20 -4.24 -7.22
C LEU A 59 -10.78 -4.48 -6.69
N SER A 60 -10.12 -5.56 -7.11
CA SER A 60 -8.78 -5.85 -6.60
C SER A 60 -7.78 -4.77 -7.03
N PRO A 61 -6.87 -4.32 -6.14
CA PRO A 61 -5.83 -3.37 -6.51
C PRO A 61 -4.95 -3.93 -7.63
N ILE A 62 -4.49 -3.06 -8.52
CA ILE A 62 -3.47 -3.35 -9.53
C ILE A 62 -2.12 -3.06 -8.88
N VAL A 63 -1.41 -4.13 -8.52
CA VAL A 63 -0.12 -4.03 -7.84
C VAL A 63 1.01 -3.90 -8.85
N VAL A 64 1.84 -2.86 -8.73
CA VAL A 64 3.05 -2.65 -9.53
C VAL A 64 4.26 -2.93 -8.65
N SER A 65 5.10 -3.88 -9.05
CA SER A 65 6.32 -4.21 -8.32
C SER A 65 7.57 -3.99 -9.16
N VAL A 66 8.62 -3.44 -8.55
CA VAL A 66 9.92 -3.18 -9.16
C VAL A 66 10.99 -3.93 -8.36
N ASN A 67 11.83 -4.68 -9.06
CA ASN A 67 12.97 -5.36 -8.48
C ASN A 67 14.28 -4.91 -9.15
N PHE A 68 15.19 -4.35 -8.36
CA PHE A 68 16.48 -3.87 -8.81
C PHE A 68 17.56 -4.95 -8.66
N SER A 69 18.38 -5.10 -9.70
CA SER A 69 19.49 -6.05 -9.75
C SER A 69 20.72 -5.43 -10.41
N LEU A 70 21.91 -5.84 -9.98
CA LEU A 70 23.15 -5.45 -10.65
C LEU A 70 23.33 -6.26 -11.93
N ASN A 71 23.70 -5.56 -13.01
CA ASN A 71 24.09 -6.19 -14.26
C ASN A 71 25.61 -6.22 -14.31
N THR A 72 26.22 -7.14 -13.56
CA THR A 72 27.68 -7.30 -13.50
C THR A 72 28.06 -8.62 -14.16
N ALA A 73 28.89 -8.55 -15.20
CA ALA A 73 29.56 -9.73 -15.72
C ALA A 73 30.79 -10.00 -14.82
N PRO A 74 31.01 -11.24 -14.36
CA PRO A 74 32.22 -11.57 -13.61
C PRO A 74 33.44 -11.39 -14.53
N SER A 75 34.36 -10.50 -14.17
CA SER A 75 35.68 -10.41 -14.79
C SER A 75 36.70 -11.11 -13.88
N SER A 76 37.71 -11.75 -14.48
CA SER A 76 38.71 -12.53 -13.74
C SER A 76 39.64 -11.68 -12.88
N SER A 77 39.63 -10.35 -13.03
CA SER A 77 40.58 -9.42 -12.41
C SER A 77 39.93 -8.34 -11.54
N VAL A 78 38.61 -8.20 -11.52
CA VAL A 78 37.91 -7.16 -10.73
C VAL A 78 36.77 -7.79 -9.94
N LEU A 79 36.78 -7.62 -8.62
CA LEU A 79 35.70 -8.03 -7.74
C LEU A 79 34.41 -7.24 -8.10
N PRO A 80 33.29 -7.92 -8.40
CA PRO A 80 32.05 -7.22 -8.75
C PRO A 80 31.46 -6.54 -7.50
N PRO A 81 30.84 -5.36 -7.66
CA PRO A 81 30.14 -4.70 -6.56
C PRO A 81 28.92 -5.50 -6.11
N ILE A 82 28.54 -5.32 -4.85
CA ILE A 82 27.29 -5.82 -4.27
C ILE A 82 26.31 -4.66 -4.05
N ILE A 83 25.01 -4.93 -4.18
CA ILE A 83 23.95 -3.99 -3.83
C ILE A 83 23.46 -4.28 -2.41
N ASN A 84 23.27 -3.24 -1.61
CA ASN A 84 22.77 -3.33 -0.24
C ASN A 84 21.56 -2.38 -0.07
N GLY A 85 20.58 -2.77 0.73
CA GLY A 85 19.34 -2.04 0.97
C GLY A 85 18.11 -2.67 0.31
N ASN A 86 17.00 -1.91 0.29
CA ASN A 86 15.73 -2.38 -0.29
C ASN A 86 15.80 -2.28 -1.82
N THR A 87 15.95 -3.43 -2.48
CA THR A 87 15.95 -3.54 -3.94
C THR A 87 14.58 -3.91 -4.51
N PHE A 88 13.61 -4.21 -3.66
CA PHE A 88 12.23 -4.51 -4.06
C PHE A 88 11.30 -3.41 -3.56
N LEU A 89 10.49 -2.86 -4.46
CA LEU A 89 9.47 -1.88 -4.18
C LEU A 89 8.15 -2.36 -4.76
N GLN A 90 7.05 -2.10 -4.07
CA GLN A 90 5.71 -2.42 -4.54
C GLN A 90 4.77 -1.27 -4.20
N GLU A 91 3.99 -0.86 -5.18
CA GLU A 91 2.93 0.14 -5.06
C GLU A 91 1.64 -0.43 -5.65
N GLN A 92 0.50 0.18 -5.35
CA GLN A 92 -0.80 -0.26 -5.85
C GLN A 92 -1.63 0.90 -6.38
N ILE A 93 -2.50 0.61 -7.34
CA ILE A 93 -3.47 1.55 -7.91
C ILE A 93 -4.82 0.87 -8.08
N HIS A 94 -5.89 1.65 -8.21
CA HIS A 94 -7.26 1.13 -8.23
C HIS A 94 -7.99 1.56 -9.49
N ILE A 95 -8.97 0.75 -9.88
CA ILE A 95 -9.90 1.11 -10.94
C ILE A 95 -11.02 1.91 -10.27
N LEU A 96 -11.22 3.14 -10.75
CA LEU A 96 -12.30 4.00 -10.29
C LEU A 96 -13.65 3.35 -10.61
N LEU A 97 -14.47 3.23 -9.57
CA LEU A 97 -15.80 2.62 -9.60
C LEU A 97 -16.74 3.53 -8.82
N ASP A 98 -17.91 3.81 -9.39
CA ASP A 98 -18.99 4.53 -8.72
C ASP A 98 -18.61 5.94 -8.19
N CYS A 99 -17.68 6.64 -8.88
CA CYS A 99 -17.22 8.01 -8.55
C CYS A 99 -18.01 9.12 -9.27
N GLY A 100 -19.32 8.95 -9.48
CA GLY A 100 -20.15 9.97 -10.15
C GLY A 100 -19.80 10.25 -11.63
N GLU A 101 -20.26 11.40 -12.14
CA GLU A 101 -20.09 11.80 -13.55
C GLU A 101 -18.74 12.46 -13.84
N ASP A 102 -18.09 13.04 -12.82
CA ASP A 102 -16.78 13.69 -12.95
C ASP A 102 -15.61 12.68 -12.88
N ASN A 103 -15.90 11.42 -12.51
CA ASN A 103 -14.93 10.35 -12.32
C ASN A 103 -13.88 10.68 -11.23
N ILE A 104 -14.26 11.45 -10.20
CA ILE A 104 -13.39 11.80 -9.08
C ILE A 104 -14.09 11.37 -7.79
N CYS A 105 -13.58 10.32 -7.14
CA CYS A 105 -14.14 9.86 -5.87
C CYS A 105 -13.77 10.83 -4.73
N ILE A 106 -14.77 11.50 -4.15
CA ILE A 106 -14.64 12.40 -3.01
C ILE A 106 -15.27 11.74 -1.76
N PRO A 107 -14.46 11.15 -0.86
CA PRO A 107 -14.97 10.54 0.36
C PRO A 107 -15.28 11.59 1.44
N ASP A 108 -16.16 11.23 2.38
CA ASP A 108 -16.45 11.99 3.60
C ASP A 108 -16.23 11.08 4.82
N LEU A 109 -14.96 10.91 5.20
CA LEU A 109 -14.55 10.06 6.29
C LEU A 109 -14.82 10.73 7.64
N GLN A 110 -15.59 10.04 8.48
CA GLN A 110 -15.96 10.46 9.82
C GLN A 110 -15.32 9.51 10.84
N LEU A 111 -14.76 10.06 11.92
CA LEU A 111 -14.16 9.27 12.98
C LEU A 111 -14.56 9.80 14.35
N LYS A 112 -15.05 8.90 15.19
CA LYS A 112 -15.30 9.15 16.61
C LYS A 112 -14.53 8.14 17.43
N ALA A 113 -14.01 8.59 18.57
CA ALA A 113 -13.30 7.72 19.51
C ALA A 113 -13.86 7.93 20.91
N ASN A 114 -14.17 6.83 21.58
CA ASN A 114 -14.63 6.81 22.96
C ASN A 114 -13.77 5.84 23.76
N TRP A 115 -13.54 6.14 25.03
CA TRP A 115 -12.78 5.29 25.94
C TRP A 115 -13.46 5.23 27.30
N GLY A 116 -13.15 4.21 28.08
CA GLY A 116 -13.69 4.03 29.42
C GLY A 116 -13.40 5.22 30.34
N LYS A 117 -14.24 5.42 31.36
CA LYS A 117 -14.04 6.46 32.38
C LYS A 117 -13.12 6.00 33.52
N ASP A 118 -12.58 4.79 33.41
CA ASP A 118 -11.75 4.21 34.46
C ASP A 118 -10.42 4.97 34.56
N PRO A 119 -10.02 5.37 35.78
CA PRO A 119 -8.79 6.13 35.97
C PRO A 119 -7.56 5.26 35.69
N LEU A 120 -6.56 5.86 35.04
CA LEU A 120 -5.26 5.22 34.87
C LEU A 120 -4.45 5.34 36.17
N VAL A 121 -4.02 4.20 36.70
CA VAL A 121 -3.25 4.14 37.94
C VAL A 121 -1.75 4.17 37.62
N ILE A 122 -1.04 5.17 38.14
CA ILE A 122 0.41 5.31 37.94
C ILE A 122 1.14 4.18 38.68
N GLY A 123 2.04 3.50 37.98
CA GLY A 123 2.84 2.40 38.54
C GLY A 123 2.18 1.02 38.47
N ALA A 124 1.00 0.92 37.85
CA ALA A 124 0.33 -0.34 37.56
C ALA A 124 0.21 -0.57 36.05
N ASP A 125 0.02 -1.83 35.65
CA ASP A 125 -0.33 -2.18 34.28
C ASP A 125 -1.80 -1.84 34.04
N ASN A 126 -2.04 -0.86 33.17
CA ASN A 126 -3.40 -0.42 32.83
C ASN A 126 -3.82 -1.06 31.50
N LEU A 127 -5.05 -1.56 31.44
CA LEU A 127 -5.68 -2.01 30.19
C LEU A 127 -6.70 -0.96 29.75
N VAL A 128 -6.49 -0.39 28.56
CA VAL A 128 -7.36 0.65 27.99
C VAL A 128 -8.00 0.13 26.73
N GLN A 129 -9.32 0.09 26.71
CA GLN A 129 -10.09 -0.19 25.51
C GLN A 129 -10.60 1.13 24.92
N ILE A 130 -10.24 1.38 23.66
CA ILE A 130 -10.72 2.51 22.89
C ILE A 130 -11.66 1.96 21.82
N HIS A 131 -12.88 2.49 21.78
CA HIS A 131 -13.86 2.18 20.75
C HIS A 131 -13.79 3.27 19.68
N PHE A 132 -13.48 2.86 18.45
CA PHE A 132 -13.46 3.72 17.27
C PHE A 132 -14.70 3.43 16.43
N ASP A 133 -15.41 4.49 16.08
CA ASP A 133 -16.55 4.49 15.17
C ASP A 133 -16.10 5.29 13.93
N ALA A 134 -15.82 4.57 12.85
CA ALA A 134 -15.35 5.10 11.59
C ALA A 134 -16.42 4.87 10.53
N GLY A 135 -16.83 5.93 9.84
CA GLY A 135 -17.85 5.87 8.80
C GLY A 135 -17.47 6.68 7.57
N ASN A 136 -18.14 6.41 6.45
CA ASN A 136 -17.95 7.17 5.21
C ASN A 136 -19.29 7.63 4.65
N LEU A 137 -19.53 8.94 4.64
CA LEU A 137 -20.77 9.54 4.13
C LEU A 137 -20.66 10.02 2.67
N GLY A 138 -19.47 9.89 2.07
CA GLY A 138 -19.16 10.32 0.71
C GLY A 138 -19.01 9.15 -0.25
N GLU A 139 -18.26 9.34 -1.33
CA GLU A 139 -17.97 8.27 -2.30
C GLU A 139 -16.92 7.29 -1.76
N GLY A 140 -16.61 6.23 -2.52
CA GLY A 140 -15.69 5.18 -2.08
C GLY A 140 -14.29 5.71 -1.72
N ALA A 141 -13.82 5.41 -0.50
CA ALA A 141 -12.47 5.73 -0.06
C ALA A 141 -11.53 4.53 -0.29
N TYR A 142 -10.67 4.61 -1.29
CA TYR A 142 -9.65 3.58 -1.56
C TYR A 142 -8.54 3.62 -0.51
N GLU A 143 -8.04 2.44 -0.12
CA GLU A 143 -6.99 2.32 0.90
C GLU A 143 -7.32 3.05 2.22
N ALA A 144 -8.58 2.97 2.65
CA ALA A 144 -9.00 3.60 3.90
C ALA A 144 -8.34 2.90 5.09
N GLU A 145 -7.59 3.65 5.89
CA GLU A 145 -6.89 3.16 7.08
C GLU A 145 -7.21 4.03 8.30
N LEU A 146 -7.31 3.40 9.48
CA LEU A 146 -7.32 4.07 10.77
C LEU A 146 -5.90 4.12 11.32
N HIS A 147 -5.44 5.33 11.64
CA HIS A 147 -4.10 5.58 12.19
C HIS A 147 -4.23 5.99 13.66
N ALA A 148 -3.85 5.10 14.57
CA ALA A 148 -3.88 5.36 16.02
C ALA A 148 -2.47 5.52 16.58
N THR A 149 -2.10 6.75 16.92
CA THR A 149 -0.80 7.06 17.55
C THR A 149 -0.85 6.77 19.05
N LEU A 150 0.05 5.91 19.52
CA LEU A 150 0.12 5.53 20.92
C LEU A 150 1.03 6.48 21.71
N PRO A 151 0.64 6.86 22.95
CA PRO A 151 1.53 7.62 23.83
C PRO A 151 2.71 6.75 24.30
N PRO A 152 3.81 7.37 24.76
CA PRO A 152 4.94 6.63 25.32
C PRO A 152 4.52 5.69 26.46
N GLY A 153 4.95 4.43 26.39
CA GLY A 153 4.63 3.40 27.39
C GLY A 153 3.29 2.69 27.17
N ALA A 154 2.53 3.04 26.13
CA ALA A 154 1.36 2.27 25.72
C ALA A 154 1.72 1.32 24.57
N HIS A 155 1.16 0.11 24.60
CA HIS A 155 1.42 -0.92 23.59
C HIS A 155 0.11 -1.51 23.06
N TYR A 156 0.04 -1.73 21.76
CA TYR A 156 -1.09 -2.39 21.12
C TYR A 156 -1.17 -3.86 21.52
N MET A 157 -2.38 -4.31 21.89
CA MET A 157 -2.65 -5.71 22.23
C MET A 157 -3.42 -6.42 21.11
N GLN A 158 -4.63 -5.97 20.83
CA GLN A 158 -5.53 -6.61 19.87
C GLN A 158 -6.64 -5.66 19.44
N ILE A 159 -7.30 -6.01 18.34
CA ILE A 159 -8.56 -5.43 17.91
C ILE A 159 -9.70 -6.38 18.24
N LEU A 160 -10.80 -5.82 18.74
CA LEU A 160 -12.07 -6.52 18.95
C LEU A 160 -13.04 -5.95 17.93
N GLY A 161 -13.34 -6.71 16.88
CA GLY A 161 -14.19 -6.26 15.78
C GLY A 161 -15.65 -6.64 16.00
N GLU A 162 -16.56 -5.69 15.80
CA GLU A 162 -18.01 -5.92 15.59
C GLU A 162 -18.40 -5.81 14.10
N ALA A 163 -17.45 -5.49 13.21
CA ALA A 163 -17.68 -5.39 11.78
C ALA A 163 -17.92 -6.78 11.15
N GLU A 164 -18.71 -6.82 10.07
CA GLU A 164 -18.97 -8.06 9.30
C GLU A 164 -17.68 -8.67 8.73
N GLU A 165 -16.68 -7.83 8.44
CA GLU A 165 -15.35 -8.24 7.99
C GLU A 165 -14.29 -8.07 9.08
N LYS A 166 -13.33 -9.00 9.13
CA LYS A 166 -12.25 -8.97 10.12
C LYS A 166 -11.26 -7.85 9.80
N ILE A 167 -11.26 -6.80 10.63
CA ILE A 167 -10.30 -5.69 10.54
C ILE A 167 -8.88 -6.18 10.86
N LEU A 168 -7.92 -5.87 9.99
CA LEU A 168 -6.50 -6.17 10.18
C LEU A 168 -5.78 -4.92 10.70
N CYS A 169 -5.11 -5.04 11.85
CA CYS A 169 -4.29 -3.98 12.43
C CYS A 169 -2.83 -4.41 12.56
N THR A 170 -1.90 -3.54 12.16
CA THR A 170 -0.47 -3.76 12.27
C THR A 170 0.20 -2.61 13.04
N PRO A 171 0.94 -2.91 14.13
CA PRO A 171 1.77 -1.90 14.79
C PRO A 171 2.98 -1.57 13.90
N ARG A 172 3.23 -0.28 13.70
CA ARG A 172 4.37 0.28 12.98
C ARG A 172 5.13 1.22 13.90
N LYS A 173 6.46 1.17 13.83
CA LYS A 173 7.32 2.11 14.53
C LYS A 173 7.88 3.11 13.52
N ALA A 174 7.42 4.35 13.58
CA ALA A 174 7.95 5.44 12.80
C ALA A 174 8.66 6.39 13.77
N ASN A 175 10.00 6.35 13.79
CA ASN A 175 10.85 7.08 14.75
C ASN A 175 10.55 6.67 16.22
N ASP A 176 10.32 7.65 17.10
CA ASP A 176 9.96 7.47 18.52
C ASP A 176 8.44 7.37 18.75
N THR A 177 7.63 7.41 17.70
CA THR A 177 6.17 7.25 17.78
C THR A 177 5.75 5.83 17.43
N GLU A 178 5.03 5.18 18.35
CA GLU A 178 4.34 3.91 18.09
C GLU A 178 2.99 4.22 17.41
N LEU A 179 2.77 3.65 16.23
CA LEU A 179 1.57 3.84 15.42
C LEU A 179 0.90 2.48 15.21
N VAL A 180 -0.42 2.42 15.32
CA VAL A 180 -1.20 1.26 14.88
C VAL A 180 -1.97 1.65 13.63
N VAL A 181 -1.81 0.87 12.57
CA VAL A 181 -2.51 1.06 11.30
C VAL A 181 -3.51 -0.07 11.12
N CYS A 182 -4.79 0.25 11.00
CA CYS A 182 -5.86 -0.72 10.75
C CYS A 182 -6.51 -0.49 9.39
N GLU A 183 -6.67 -1.55 8.60
CA GLU A 183 -7.29 -1.51 7.27
C GLU A 183 -8.83 -1.46 7.43
N LEU A 184 -9.46 -0.34 7.03
CA LEU A 184 -10.91 -0.12 7.14
C LEU A 184 -11.67 -0.52 5.87
N GLY A 185 -11.00 -0.56 4.72
CA GLY A 185 -11.61 -1.01 3.49
C GLY A 185 -10.88 -0.53 2.24
N ASN A 186 -11.07 -1.27 1.15
CA ASN A 186 -10.45 -0.94 -0.12
C ASN A 186 -11.36 -1.26 -1.32
N PRO A 187 -12.32 -0.37 -1.67
CA PRO A 187 -12.63 0.88 -0.98
C PRO A 187 -13.52 0.68 0.26
N MET A 188 -13.44 1.59 1.23
CA MET A 188 -14.48 1.82 2.23
C MET A 188 -15.66 2.52 1.54
N LYS A 189 -16.77 1.79 1.39
CA LYS A 189 -17.94 2.22 0.59
C LYS A 189 -18.72 3.33 1.28
N ASN A 190 -19.57 4.02 0.52
CA ASN A 190 -20.57 4.94 1.06
C ASN A 190 -21.50 4.20 2.03
N GLY A 191 -21.75 4.78 3.20
CA GLY A 191 -22.65 4.26 4.22
C GLY A 191 -22.06 3.11 5.04
N ALA A 192 -20.75 2.88 4.94
CA ALA A 192 -20.00 1.99 5.83
C ALA A 192 -19.97 2.53 7.27
#